data_AF-A0A2V4HIC5-F1
#
_entry.id   AF-A0A2V4HIC5-F1
#
_cell.length_a   1.000
_cell.length_b   1.000
_cell.length_c   1.000
_cell.angle_alpha   90.00
_cell.angle_beta   90.00
_cell.angle_gamma   90.00
#
_symmetry.space_group_name_H-M   'P 1'
#
loop_
_entity.id
_entity.type
_entity.pdbx_description
1 polymer ?
#
loop_
_entity_poly.entity_id
_entity_poly.type
_entity_poly.pdbx_seq_one_letter_code
_entity_poly.pdbx_strand_id
1 'polypeptide(L)'
;MKINKGSEMSSPESVTWYFSNKGMQWSRYGSLEQYVKQVGRAAIADELRNDPEFAEVCKYAKQAGELQLRSDITKSVEDLVGAVFGISFVGALDVIIGAIEDACGHKFIAGRLIKSGIVLLGAAALASAFSGNKKK
;
A
#
# COMPACT_ATOMS: atom_id res chain seq x y z
N MET A 1 -17.42 -27.17 -17.38
CA MET A 1 -17.28 -26.14 -16.33
C MET A 1 -16.94 -24.82 -17.04
N LYS A 2 -17.90 -23.89 -17.14
CA LYS A 2 -17.70 -22.60 -17.83
C LYS A 2 -17.05 -21.63 -16.84
N ILE A 3 -15.81 -21.24 -17.09
CA ILE A 3 -15.14 -20.18 -16.33
C ILE A 3 -15.72 -18.87 -16.84
N ASN A 4 -16.61 -18.27 -16.06
CA ASN A 4 -17.14 -16.94 -16.35
C ASN A 4 -16.01 -15.92 -16.22
N LYS A 5 -15.59 -15.35 -17.36
CA LYS A 5 -14.89 -14.06 -17.43
C LYS A 5 -15.85 -12.97 -16.95
N GLY A 6 -15.91 -12.78 -15.63
CA GLY A 6 -16.64 -11.69 -14.99
C GLY A 6 -15.64 -10.75 -14.34
N SER A 7 -15.48 -9.55 -14.89
CA SER A 7 -14.83 -8.37 -14.29
C SER A 7 -13.44 -8.61 -13.70
N GLU A 8 -12.42 -8.36 -14.52
CA GLU A 8 -11.01 -8.16 -14.15
C GLU A 8 -10.92 -6.92 -13.23
N MET A 9 -11.30 -7.13 -11.98
CA MET A 9 -11.11 -6.21 -10.88
C MET A 9 -9.79 -6.64 -10.26
N SER A 10 -8.75 -5.84 -10.47
CA SER A 10 -7.44 -6.01 -9.83
C SER A 10 -7.67 -6.37 -8.36
N SER A 11 -7.31 -7.58 -7.96
CA SER A 11 -7.76 -8.18 -6.69
C SER A 11 -6.62 -8.21 -5.67
N PRO A 12 -6.90 -8.21 -4.36
CA PRO A 12 -5.89 -8.43 -3.33
C PRO A 12 -5.10 -9.72 -3.56
N GLU A 13 -5.73 -10.74 -4.15
CA GLU A 13 -5.10 -12.01 -4.51
C GLU A 13 -4.03 -11.86 -5.59
N SER A 14 -4.25 -10.98 -6.59
CA SER A 14 -3.26 -10.72 -7.64
C SER A 14 -1.98 -10.07 -7.09
N VAL A 15 -2.13 -9.13 -6.16
CA VAL A 15 -1.00 -8.51 -5.45
C VAL A 15 -0.31 -9.52 -4.55
N THR A 16 -1.09 -10.32 -3.82
CA THR A 16 -0.55 -11.33 -2.91
C THR A 16 0.26 -12.37 -3.67
N TRP A 17 -0.27 -12.90 -4.77
CA TRP A 17 0.42 -13.88 -5.60
C TRP A 17 1.71 -13.29 -6.20
N TYR A 18 1.65 -12.07 -6.74
CA TYR A 18 2.80 -11.41 -7.37
C TYR A 18 3.94 -11.20 -6.36
N PHE A 19 3.63 -10.60 -5.20
CA PHE A 19 4.66 -10.32 -4.19
C PHE A 19 5.13 -11.55 -3.42
N SER A 20 4.31 -12.59 -3.31
CA SER A 20 4.76 -13.89 -2.82
C SER A 20 5.81 -14.50 -3.76
N ASN A 21 5.56 -14.49 -5.07
CA ASN A 21 6.51 -14.96 -6.08
C ASN A 21 7.79 -14.12 -6.14
N LYS A 22 7.67 -12.79 -6.13
CA LYS A 22 8.84 -11.90 -6.08
C LYS A 22 9.62 -12.08 -4.79
N GLY A 23 8.92 -12.19 -3.66
CA GLY A 23 9.52 -12.50 -2.37
C GLY A 23 10.36 -13.77 -2.41
N MET A 24 9.83 -14.86 -2.98
CA MET A 24 10.58 -16.11 -3.16
C MET A 24 11.78 -15.94 -4.10
N GLN A 25 11.65 -15.18 -5.20
CA GLN A 25 12.74 -14.93 -6.14
C GLN A 25 13.87 -14.12 -5.48
N TRP A 26 13.53 -13.02 -4.83
CA TRP A 26 14.47 -12.15 -4.12
C TRP A 26 15.15 -12.87 -2.95
N SER A 27 14.42 -13.76 -2.27
CA SER A 27 14.96 -14.56 -1.16
C SER A 27 15.99 -15.61 -1.60
N ARG A 28 16.18 -15.85 -2.91
CA ARG A 28 17.29 -16.69 -3.42
C ARG A 28 18.66 -16.04 -3.25
N TYR A 29 18.69 -14.71 -3.10
CA TYR A 29 19.92 -13.92 -3.01
C TYR A 29 20.30 -13.54 -1.58
N GLY A 30 19.49 -13.94 -0.59
CA GLY A 30 19.65 -13.59 0.82
C GLY A 30 18.31 -13.42 1.50
N SER A 31 18.27 -12.85 2.70
CA SER A 31 16.98 -12.44 3.26
C SER A 31 16.32 -11.39 2.35
N LEU A 32 15.00 -11.42 2.25
CA LEU A 32 14.22 -10.45 1.47
C LEU A 32 14.66 -9.01 1.78
N GLU A 33 14.88 -8.73 3.06
CA GLU A 33 15.33 -7.44 3.55
C GLU A 33 16.73 -7.07 3.06
N GLN A 34 17.70 -8.00 3.13
CA GLN A 34 19.06 -7.76 2.64
C GLN A 34 19.05 -7.48 1.14
N TYR A 35 18.30 -8.27 0.38
CA TYR A 35 18.17 -8.06 -1.07
C TYR A 35 17.62 -6.67 -1.36
N VAL A 36 16.49 -6.30 -0.73
CA VAL A 36 15.84 -5.00 -0.97
C VAL A 36 16.75 -3.84 -0.58
N LYS A 37 17.51 -3.95 0.52
CA LYS A 37 18.49 -2.93 0.93
C LYS A 37 19.68 -2.83 -0.04
N GLN A 38 20.15 -3.94 -0.58
CA GLN A 38 21.28 -3.98 -1.51
C GLN A 38 20.91 -3.45 -2.90
N VAL A 39 19.76 -3.86 -3.42
CA VAL A 39 19.28 -3.46 -4.75
C VAL A 39 18.75 -2.03 -4.74
N GLY A 40 17.99 -1.68 -3.70
CA GLY A 40 17.44 -0.34 -3.52
C GLY A 40 16.24 -0.02 -4.41
N ARG A 41 15.60 1.11 -4.10
CA ARG A 41 14.32 1.54 -4.70
C ARG A 41 14.33 1.62 -6.22
N ALA A 42 15.34 2.27 -6.80
CA ALA A 42 15.37 2.56 -8.24
C ALA A 42 15.48 1.28 -9.09
N ALA A 43 16.31 0.33 -8.67
CA ALA A 43 16.47 -0.93 -9.39
C ALA A 43 15.25 -1.84 -9.23
N ILE A 44 14.63 -1.89 -8.03
CA ILE A 44 13.35 -2.59 -7.86
C ILE A 44 12.27 -1.94 -8.74
N ALA A 45 12.21 -0.60 -8.79
CA ALA A 45 11.22 0.10 -9.62
C ALA A 45 11.39 -0.24 -11.11
N ASP A 46 12.63 -0.33 -11.59
CA ASP A 46 12.90 -0.72 -12.97
C ASP A 46 12.56 -2.19 -13.23
N GLU A 47 12.88 -3.09 -12.30
CA GLU A 47 12.47 -4.50 -12.39
C GLU A 47 10.95 -4.63 -12.48
N LEU A 48 10.20 -3.95 -11.58
CA LEU A 48 8.74 -3.97 -11.54
C LEU A 48 8.14 -3.34 -12.81
N ARG A 49 8.69 -2.23 -13.30
CA ARG A 49 8.19 -1.55 -14.51
C ARG A 49 8.31 -2.42 -15.76
N ASN A 50 9.36 -3.24 -15.84
CA ASN A 50 9.62 -4.12 -16.97
C ASN A 50 8.92 -5.48 -16.84
N ASP A 51 8.22 -5.74 -15.73
CA ASP A 51 7.49 -6.98 -15.49
C ASP A 51 6.03 -6.88 -16.00
N PRO A 52 5.61 -7.68 -16.99
CA PRO A 52 4.25 -7.59 -17.53
C PRO A 52 3.17 -7.99 -16.51
N GLU A 53 3.49 -8.83 -15.52
CA GLU A 53 2.55 -9.25 -14.48
C GLU A 53 2.27 -8.12 -13.47
N PHE A 54 3.14 -7.11 -13.42
CA PHE A 54 3.02 -5.98 -12.51
C PHE A 54 1.90 -4.99 -12.88
N ALA A 55 1.40 -5.04 -14.12
CA ALA A 55 0.33 -4.13 -14.58
C ALA A 55 -0.93 -4.20 -13.71
N GLU A 56 -1.29 -5.40 -13.22
CA GLU A 56 -2.43 -5.60 -12.32
C GLU A 56 -2.21 -4.99 -10.94
N VAL A 57 -0.97 -5.01 -10.44
CA VAL A 57 -0.61 -4.37 -9.18
C VAL A 57 -0.81 -2.85 -9.28
N CYS A 58 -0.44 -2.23 -10.40
CA CYS A 58 -0.66 -0.80 -10.60
C CYS A 58 -2.15 -0.42 -10.66
N LYS A 59 -3.00 -1.28 -11.27
CA LYS A 59 -4.46 -1.09 -11.26
C LYS A 59 -5.01 -1.17 -9.83
N TYR A 60 -4.56 -2.16 -9.06
CA TYR A 60 -4.98 -2.35 -7.66
C TYR A 60 -4.54 -1.18 -6.78
N ALA A 61 -3.27 -0.83 -6.83
CA ALA A 61 -2.64 0.22 -6.04
C ALA A 61 -3.39 1.56 -6.19
N LYS A 62 -3.82 1.89 -7.41
CA LYS A 62 -4.60 3.09 -7.70
C LYS A 62 -5.99 3.10 -7.05
N GLN A 63 -6.61 1.93 -6.86
CA GLN A 63 -7.95 1.77 -6.30
C GLN A 63 -7.94 1.63 -4.77
N ALA A 64 -7.07 0.78 -4.24
CA ALA A 64 -7.00 0.42 -2.83
C ALA A 64 -6.24 1.46 -1.98
N GLY A 65 -5.29 2.18 -2.58
CA GLY A 65 -4.43 3.14 -1.88
C GLY A 65 -3.30 2.47 -1.09
N GLU A 66 -2.41 3.30 -0.54
CA GLU A 66 -1.13 2.86 0.04
C GLU A 66 -1.29 1.93 1.24
N LEU A 67 -2.20 2.23 2.17
CA LEU A 67 -2.37 1.46 3.41
C LEU A 67 -2.79 0.01 3.12
N GLN A 68 -3.69 -0.16 2.16
CA GLN A 68 -4.18 -1.48 1.79
C GLN A 68 -3.14 -2.26 0.99
N LEU A 69 -2.43 -1.58 0.07
CA LEU A 69 -1.29 -2.16 -0.64
C LEU A 69 -0.19 -2.64 0.33
N ARG A 70 0.17 -1.82 1.33
CA ARG A 70 1.13 -2.19 2.40
C ARG A 70 0.69 -3.44 3.14
N SER A 71 -0.59 -3.51 3.54
CA SER A 71 -1.16 -4.68 4.23
C SER A 71 -1.05 -5.93 3.37
N ASP A 72 -1.45 -5.86 2.10
CA ASP A 72 -1.51 -7.04 1.24
C ASP A 72 -0.11 -7.54 0.86
N ILE A 73 0.83 -6.62 0.61
CA ILE A 73 2.23 -6.98 0.41
C ILE A 73 2.79 -7.64 1.68
N THR A 74 2.54 -7.07 2.85
CA THR A 74 3.03 -7.63 4.13
C THR A 74 2.54 -9.06 4.32
N LYS A 75 1.24 -9.30 4.13
CA LYS A 75 0.66 -10.65 4.21
C LYS A 75 1.28 -11.61 3.19
N SER A 76 1.56 -11.13 1.98
CA SER A 76 2.07 -11.97 0.90
C SER A 76 3.47 -12.53 1.12
N VAL A 77 4.27 -11.85 1.95
CA VAL A 77 5.64 -12.25 2.26
C VAL A 77 5.82 -12.64 3.72
N GLU A 78 4.74 -12.70 4.50
CA GLU A 78 4.76 -13.01 5.93
C GLU A 78 5.49 -14.33 6.23
N ASP A 79 5.21 -15.36 5.42
CA ASP A 79 5.85 -16.66 5.52
C ASP A 79 7.36 -16.64 5.18
N LEU A 80 7.82 -15.63 4.44
CA LEU A 80 9.21 -15.49 3.99
C LEU A 80 10.07 -14.66 4.95
N VAL A 81 9.48 -13.66 5.62
CA VAL A 81 10.18 -12.86 6.64
C VAL A 81 10.10 -13.46 8.05
N GLY A 82 9.22 -14.46 8.26
CA GLY A 82 9.06 -15.15 9.53
C GLY A 82 8.38 -14.29 10.60
N ALA A 83 8.01 -14.91 11.74
CA ALA A 83 7.24 -14.28 12.82
C ALA A 83 7.97 -13.14 13.57
N VAL A 84 9.20 -12.79 13.19
CA VAL A 84 10.02 -11.75 13.84
C VAL A 84 9.85 -10.42 13.09
N PHE A 85 8.64 -9.87 13.13
CA PHE A 85 8.38 -8.52 12.63
C PHE A 85 8.90 -7.49 13.63
N GLY A 86 10.20 -7.17 13.54
CA GLY A 86 10.84 -6.14 14.34
C GLY A 86 11.66 -5.20 13.47
N ILE A 87 11.09 -4.06 13.09
CA ILE A 87 11.74 -2.84 12.55
C ILE A 87 12.35 -2.98 11.15
N SER A 88 12.99 -4.09 10.80
CA SER A 88 13.83 -4.18 9.62
C SER A 88 13.06 -4.43 8.32
N PHE A 89 11.97 -5.20 8.38
CA PHE A 89 11.05 -5.38 7.24
C PHE A 89 10.28 -4.09 6.92
N VAL A 90 10.01 -3.23 7.92
CA VAL A 90 9.30 -1.94 7.69
C VAL A 90 10.11 -1.07 6.72
N GLY A 91 11.44 -1.01 6.89
CA GLY A 91 12.32 -0.27 5.98
C GLY A 91 12.38 -0.88 4.58
N ALA A 92 12.41 -2.21 4.47
CA ALA A 92 12.34 -2.88 3.17
C ALA A 92 10.98 -2.66 2.48
N LEU A 93 9.89 -2.71 3.24
CA LEU A 93 8.54 -2.45 2.75
C LEU A 93 8.41 -1.01 2.23
N ASP A 94 8.95 -0.01 2.93
CA ASP A 94 8.97 1.38 2.45
C ASP A 94 9.71 1.52 1.12
N VAL A 95 10.83 0.80 0.96
CA VAL A 95 11.57 0.75 -0.31
C VAL A 95 10.74 0.10 -1.41
N ILE A 96 10.06 -1.01 -1.12
CA ILE A 96 9.19 -1.71 -2.09
C ILE A 96 8.00 -0.81 -2.48
N ILE A 97 7.31 -0.19 -1.52
CA ILE A 97 6.19 0.72 -1.79
C ILE A 97 6.65 1.90 -2.64
N GLY A 98 7.78 2.52 -2.28
CA GLY A 98 8.36 3.60 -3.09
C GLY A 98 8.73 3.14 -4.50
N ALA A 99 9.22 1.91 -4.65
CA ALA A 99 9.52 1.35 -5.96
C ALA A 99 8.26 1.12 -6.80
N ILE A 100 7.15 0.71 -6.16
CA ILE A 100 5.85 0.58 -6.82
C ILE A 100 5.34 1.93 -7.33
N GLU A 101 5.47 2.99 -6.54
CA GLU A 101 5.11 4.36 -6.97
C GLU A 101 5.89 4.78 -8.22
N ASP A 102 7.20 4.54 -8.20
CA ASP A 102 8.10 4.90 -9.29
C ASP A 102 7.86 4.04 -10.54
N ALA A 103 7.53 2.76 -10.36
CA ALA A 103 7.22 1.84 -11.44
C ALA A 103 5.87 2.16 -12.10
N CYS A 104 4.84 2.41 -11.29
CA CYS A 104 3.50 2.73 -11.76
C CYS A 104 3.32 4.20 -12.20
N GLY A 105 4.33 5.05 -12.03
CA GLY A 105 4.31 6.45 -12.45
C GLY A 105 3.33 7.34 -11.67
N HIS A 106 2.92 6.94 -10.46
CA HIS A 106 2.07 7.74 -9.61
C HIS A 106 2.53 7.64 -8.16
N LYS A 107 2.63 8.79 -7.49
CA LYS A 107 2.90 8.84 -6.05
C LYS A 107 1.61 8.55 -5.30
N PHE A 108 1.67 7.71 -4.27
CA PHE A 108 0.60 7.63 -3.30
C PHE A 108 0.60 8.96 -2.55
N ILE A 109 -0.22 9.90 -3.00
CA ILE A 109 -0.38 11.14 -2.26
C ILE A 109 -1.03 10.76 -0.92
N ALA A 110 -0.27 10.87 0.16
CA ALA A 110 -0.70 10.78 1.57
C ALA A 110 -1.72 11.88 1.96
N GLY A 111 -2.61 12.27 1.04
CA GLY A 111 -3.48 13.44 1.12
C GLY A 111 -4.76 13.29 0.30
N ARG A 112 -5.16 12.09 -0.12
CA ARG A 112 -6.50 11.85 -0.68
C ARG A 112 -7.56 11.54 0.38
N LEU A 113 -7.45 12.20 1.54
CA LEU A 113 -8.49 12.22 2.58
C LEU A 113 -9.49 13.39 2.41
N ILE A 114 -9.35 14.25 1.38
CA ILE A 114 -10.29 15.36 1.19
C ILE A 114 -10.69 15.49 -0.29
N LYS A 115 -11.56 14.59 -0.76
CA LYS A 115 -12.53 14.93 -1.82
C LYS A 115 -13.92 14.36 -1.59
N SER A 116 -14.11 13.59 -0.52
CA SER A 116 -15.42 13.18 0.00
C SER A 116 -15.70 13.90 1.33
N GLY A 117 -15.41 15.20 1.39
CA GLY A 117 -15.74 16.09 2.51
C GLY A 117 -17.04 16.86 2.29
N ILE A 118 -18.01 16.24 1.61
CA ILE A 118 -19.40 16.68 1.62
C ILE A 118 -20.20 15.56 2.27
N VAL A 119 -20.11 15.47 3.60
CA VAL A 119 -21.24 15.10 4.46
C VAL A 119 -21.15 16.00 5.69
N LEU A 120 -21.95 17.06 5.64
CA LEU A 120 -22.57 17.76 6.76
C LEU A 120 -22.19 17.27 8.17
N LEU A 121 -21.28 17.99 8.83
CA LEU A 121 -21.30 18.19 10.27
C LEU A 121 -21.15 19.69 10.55
N GLY A 122 -22.07 20.46 9.98
CA GLY A 122 -22.46 21.74 10.54
C GLY A 122 -23.40 21.46 11.71
N ALA A 123 -22.91 21.63 12.94
CA ALA A 123 -23.64 21.99 14.17
C ALA A 123 -22.96 21.41 15.41
N ALA A 124 -21.89 22.05 15.90
CA ALA A 124 -21.52 22.06 17.33
C ALA A 124 -20.39 23.06 17.61
N ALA A 125 -20.51 24.28 17.10
CA ALA A 125 -19.72 25.41 17.57
C ALA A 125 -20.65 26.61 17.65
N LEU A 126 -21.31 26.79 18.80
CA LEU A 126 -21.93 28.04 19.32
C LEU A 126 -22.93 27.68 20.44
N ALA A 127 -22.45 27.42 21.67
CA ALA A 127 -23.30 27.53 22.88
C ALA A 127 -22.51 27.62 24.21
N SER A 128 -21.26 28.10 24.23
CA SER A 128 -20.50 28.28 25.49
C SER A 128 -19.82 29.64 25.63
N ALA A 129 -20.27 30.63 24.86
CA ALA A 129 -19.99 32.04 25.11
C ALA A 129 -21.35 32.74 25.28
N PHE A 130 -21.53 33.46 26.40
CA PHE A 130 -22.77 34.08 26.90
C PHE A 130 -23.69 33.20 27.75
N SER A 131 -23.21 32.81 28.93
CA SER A 131 -24.07 32.93 30.12
C SER A 131 -23.24 33.32 31.32
N GLY A 132 -22.79 34.58 31.29
CA GLY A 132 -22.15 35.25 32.39
C GLY A 132 -22.68 36.67 32.47
N ASN A 133 -23.89 36.85 33.01
CA ASN A 133 -24.20 38.05 33.79
C ASN A 133 -25.53 37.96 34.55
N LYS A 134 -25.41 38.20 35.86
CA LYS A 134 -26.22 39.11 36.68
C LYS A 134 -27.50 38.63 37.37
N LYS A 135 -27.40 38.78 38.70
CA LYS A 135 -28.39 39.15 39.73
C LYS A 135 -29.12 37.94 40.33
N LYS A 136 -29.29 37.82 41.64
CA LYS A 136 -29.38 38.84 42.69
C LYS A 136 -29.08 38.19 44.05
#